data_AF-A0A7C4UU05-F1
#
_entry.id   AF-A0A7C4UU05-F1
#
_cell.length_a   1.000
_cell.length_b   1.000
_cell.length_c   1.000
_cell.angle_alpha   90.00
_cell.angle_beta   90.00
_cell.angle_gamma   90.00
#
_symmetry.space_group_name_H-M   'P 1'
#
loop_
_entity.id
_entity.type
_entity.pdbx_description
1 polymer ?
#
loop_
_entity_poly.entity_id
_entity_poly.type
_entity_poly.pdbx_seq_one_letter_code
_entity_poly.pdbx_strand_id
1 'polypeptide(L)' 'MGKGDKRTKRGKIWRGTYGKTRLKPNKMKKKEEQKQAETSETS' A
#
# COMPACT_ATOMS: atom_id res chain seq x y z
N MET A 1 9.70 -7.46 -11.85
CA MET A 1 8.48 -8.16 -11.38
C MET A 1 7.42 -8.16 -12.48
N GLY A 2 6.99 -9.34 -12.92
CA GLY A 2 6.05 -9.51 -14.04
C GLY A 2 4.58 -9.38 -13.63
N LYS A 3 3.68 -9.30 -14.63
CA LYS A 3 2.22 -9.27 -14.43
C LYS A 3 1.69 -10.55 -13.76
N GLY A 4 2.37 -11.69 -13.92
CA GLY A 4 1.96 -12.97 -13.35
C GLY A 4 2.21 -13.12 -11.85
N ASP A 5 3.13 -12.33 -11.28
CA ASP A 5 3.57 -12.51 -9.90
C ASP A 5 2.60 -11.87 -8.89
N LYS A 6 1.86 -12.74 -8.17
CA LYS A 6 0.82 -12.39 -7.18
C LYS A 6 1.36 -11.66 -5.95
N ARG A 7 2.66 -11.73 -5.67
CA ARG A 7 3.26 -11.10 -4.47
C ARG A 7 3.52 -9.61 -4.68
N THR A 8 3.49 -9.15 -5.92
CA THR A 8 4.01 -7.83 -6.32
C THR A 8 2.89 -6.82 -6.53
N LYS A 9 3.19 -5.53 -6.42
CA LYS A 9 2.21 -4.47 -6.71
C LYS A 9 1.71 -4.59 -8.16
N ARG A 10 2.62 -4.83 -9.12
CA ARG A 10 2.29 -4.96 -10.55
C ARG A 10 1.39 -6.16 -10.86
N GLY A 11 1.67 -7.33 -10.30
CA GLY A 11 0.81 -8.50 -10.50
C GLY A 11 -0.53 -8.41 -9.77
N LYS A 12 -0.57 -7.75 -8.61
CA LYS A 12 -1.84 -7.41 -7.93
C LYS A 12 -2.69 -6.41 -8.73
N ILE A 13 -2.08 -5.43 -9.40
CA ILE A 13 -2.78 -4.52 -10.32
C ILE A 13 -3.36 -5.31 -11.49
N TRP A 14 -2.55 -6.13 -12.17
CA TRP A 14 -3.00 -6.90 -13.33
C TRP A 14 -4.13 -7.88 -12.99
N ARG A 15 -4.08 -8.53 -11.83
CA ARG A 15 -5.15 -9.42 -11.35
C ARG A 15 -6.34 -8.71 -10.69
N GLY A 16 -6.29 -7.39 -10.49
CA GLY A 16 -7.33 -6.65 -9.77
C GLY A 16 -7.46 -6.96 -8.27
N THR A 17 -6.48 -7.62 -7.64
CA THR A 17 -6.55 -8.08 -6.24
C THR A 17 -5.75 -7.18 -5.28
N TYR A 18 -6.07 -7.19 -3.99
CA TYR A 18 -5.38 -6.40 -2.97
C TYR A 18 -4.46 -7.27 -2.10
N GLY A 19 -3.63 -6.65 -1.24
CA GLY A 19 -2.82 -7.33 -0.23
C GLY A 19 -1.73 -6.42 0.31
N LYS A 20 -0.71 -7.01 0.97
CA LYS A 20 0.38 -6.25 1.61
C LYS A 20 1.05 -5.24 0.66
N THR A 21 1.28 -5.64 -0.59
CA THR A 21 1.97 -4.82 -1.60
C THR A 21 1.05 -3.92 -2.44
N ARG A 22 -0.26 -4.17 -2.46
CA ARG A 22 -1.29 -3.29 -3.06
C ARG A 22 -2.42 -3.12 -2.06
N LEU A 23 -2.25 -2.18 -1.13
CA LEU A 23 -3.23 -1.89 -0.10
C LEU A 23 -4.52 -1.31 -0.71
N LYS A 24 -5.64 -1.49 0.00
CA LYS A 24 -6.89 -0.81 -0.33
C LYS A 24 -6.76 0.69 -0.04
N PRO A 25 -7.47 1.58 -0.76
CA PRO A 25 -7.42 3.02 -0.53
C PRO A 25 -7.63 3.41 0.93
N ASN A 26 -8.61 2.80 1.61
CA ASN A 26 -8.91 3.08 3.02
C ASN A 26 -7.74 2.73 3.96
N LYS A 27 -6.95 1.70 3.62
CA LYS A 27 -5.74 1.34 4.37
C LYS A 27 -4.54 2.22 4.04
N MET A 28 -4.52 2.87 2.87
CA MET A 28 -3.49 3.86 2.53
C MET A 28 -3.70 5.13 3.35
N LYS A 29 -4.93 5.66 3.40
CA LYS A 29 -5.27 6.85 4.19
C LYS A 29 -4.86 6.72 5.65
N LYS A 30 -5.25 5.61 6.31
CA LYS A 30 -4.86 5.33 7.70
C LYS A 30 -3.34 5.29 7.89
N LYS A 31 -2.59 4.78 6.91
CA LYS A 31 -1.13 4.72 6.99
C LYS A 31 -0.50 6.10 6.80
N GLU A 32 -1.08 6.93 5.94
CA GLU A 32 -0.65 8.31 5.71
C GLU A 32 -0.92 9.18 6.93
N GLU A 33 -2.09 9.06 7.55
CA GLU A 33 -2.45 9.74 8.81
C GLU A 33 -1.49 9.38 9.95
N GLN A 34 -1.19 8.08 10.12
CA GLN A 34 -0.22 7.62 11.11
C GLN A 34 1.18 8.18 10.85
N LYS A 35 1.62 8.20 9.59
CA LYS A 35 2.93 8.73 9.23
C LYS A 35 3.02 10.25 9.47
N GLN A 36 1.93 10.97 9.27
CA GLN A 36 1.88 12.42 9.53
C GLN A 36 1.95 12.73 11.04
N ALA A 37 1.26 11.95 11.88
CA ALA A 37 1.33 12.09 13.34
C ALA A 37 2.75 11.82 13.88
N GLU A 38 3.43 10.79 13.37
CA GLU A 38 4.82 10.49 13.77
C GLU A 38 5.80 11.61 13.39
N THR A 39 5.60 12.28 12.25
CA THR A 39 6.48 13.37 11.83
C THR A 39 6.29 14.67 12.61
N SER A 40 5.09 14.92 13.17
CA SER A 40 4.83 16.14 13.96
C SER A 40 5.37 16.09 15.40
N GLU A 41 5.64 14.89 15.93
CA GLU A 41 6.13 14.71 17.30
C GLU A 41 7.67 14.83 17.42
N THR A 42 8.38 14.91 16.29
CA THR A 42 9.87 14.92 16.24
C THR A 42 10.44 16.26 15.75
N SER A 43 9.65 17.34 15.68
CA SER A 43 10.10 18.70 15.34
C SER A 43 9.95 19.66 16.50
#